data_AF-A0A0V0GU12-F1
#
_entry.id   AF-A0A0V0GU12-F1
#
_cell.length_a   1.000
_cell.length_b   1.000
_cell.length_c   1.000
_cell.angle_alpha   90.00
_cell.angle_beta   90.00
_cell.angle_gamma   90.00
#
_symmetry.space_group_name_H-M   'P 1'
#
loop_
_entity.id
_entity.type
_entity.pdbx_description
1 polymer ?
#
loop_
_entity_poly.entity_id
_entity_poly.type
_entity_poly.pdbx_seq_one_letter_code
_entity_poly.pdbx_strand_id
1 'polypeptide(L)'
;MLYYRLIINLKEIPISFLPYWFLIFVSELILSFLRTLDSAHIFSPVSRSVYPENLPPDDELPPIDVFVCTADPIKEPALGVMNTVLSAMAIDYPPEKVTVYFSDDGGSVTTLCAVREAWRFGQVWIPFCREFGVKRICPET
;
A
#
# COMPACT_ATOMS: atom_id res chain seq x y z
N MET A 1 -13.63 32.80 10.68
CA MET A 1 -14.22 31.99 11.77
C MET A 1 -13.48 32.21 13.09
N LEU A 2 -12.16 31.94 13.18
CA LEU A 2 -11.34 32.17 14.39
C LEU A 2 -11.36 33.62 14.92
N TYR A 3 -11.24 34.62 14.04
CA TYR A 3 -11.29 36.04 14.41
C TYR A 3 -12.63 36.47 15.06
N TYR A 4 -13.75 35.96 14.54
CA TYR A 4 -15.09 36.24 15.09
C TYR A 4 -15.30 35.61 16.47
N ARG A 5 -14.76 34.40 16.70
CA ARG A 5 -14.76 33.76 18.03
C ARG A 5 -13.89 34.49 19.04
N LEU A 6 -12.78 35.09 18.62
CA LEU A 6 -11.91 35.87 19.51
C LEU A 6 -12.56 37.19 19.97
N ILE A 7 -13.29 37.89 19.10
CA ILE A 7 -13.80 39.25 19.42
C ILE A 7 -15.20 39.23 20.03
N ILE A 8 -16.09 38.38 19.51
CA ILE A 8 -17.52 38.43 19.88
C ILE A 8 -17.82 37.55 21.10
N ASN A 9 -17.22 36.36 21.20
CA ASN A 9 -17.54 35.42 22.29
C ASN A 9 -16.90 35.83 23.63
N LEU A 10 -15.71 36.44 23.63
CA LEU A 10 -15.00 36.83 24.87
C LEU A 10 -15.77 37.84 25.74
N LYS A 11 -16.69 38.61 25.15
CA LYS A 11 -17.47 39.63 25.86
C LYS A 11 -18.71 39.08 26.59
N GLU A 12 -19.17 37.87 26.24
CA GLU A 12 -20.45 37.31 26.71
C GLU A 12 -20.30 35.99 27.51
N ILE A 13 -19.07 35.50 27.72
CA ILE A 13 -18.84 34.21 28.40
C ILE A 13 -18.77 34.37 29.93
N PRO A 14 -19.61 33.67 30.70
CA PRO A 14 -19.47 33.58 32.16
C PRO A 14 -18.16 32.88 32.57
N ILE A 15 -17.56 33.31 33.68
CA ILE A 15 -16.24 32.89 34.16
C ILE A 15 -16.10 31.36 34.30
N SER A 16 -17.18 30.66 34.64
CA SER A 16 -17.21 29.19 34.76
C SER A 16 -17.01 28.44 33.44
N PHE A 17 -17.28 29.06 32.29
CA PHE A 17 -17.19 28.44 30.96
C PHE A 17 -15.90 28.79 30.19
N LEU A 18 -15.10 29.72 30.74
CA LEU A 18 -13.81 30.13 30.18
C LEU A 18 -12.83 28.97 29.87
N PRO A 19 -12.63 27.95 30.73
CA PRO A 19 -11.69 26.86 30.42
C PRO A 19 -12.15 25.99 29.24
N TYR A 20 -13.45 25.72 29.12
CA TYR A 20 -14.00 24.94 28.01
C TYR A 20 -13.89 25.70 26.68
N TRP A 21 -14.15 27.01 26.71
CA TRP A 21 -13.95 27.86 25.56
C TRP A 21 -12.50 27.88 25.10
N PHE A 22 -11.55 27.98 26.04
CA PHE A 22 -10.12 27.96 25.73
C PHE A 22 -9.69 26.63 25.09
N LEU A 23 -10.16 25.49 25.61
CA LEU A 23 -9.88 24.17 25.03
C LEU A 23 -10.39 24.05 23.59
N ILE A 24 -11.62 24.50 23.33
CA ILE A 24 -12.20 24.49 21.97
C ILE A 24 -11.40 25.42 21.06
N PHE A 25 -11.05 26.62 21.52
CA PHE A 25 -10.29 27.59 20.73
C PHE A 25 -8.90 27.07 20.35
N VAL A 26 -8.19 26.44 21.31
CA VAL A 26 -6.89 25.82 21.06
C VAL A 26 -7.03 24.65 20.07
N SER A 27 -8.06 23.82 20.21
CA SER A 27 -8.34 22.73 19.26
C SER A 27 -8.60 23.24 17.84
N GLU A 28 -9.40 24.30 17.68
CA GLU A 28 -9.68 24.92 16.37
C GLU A 28 -8.41 25.53 15.75
N LEU A 29 -7.56 26.15 16.57
CA LEU A 29 -6.28 26.72 16.11
C LEU A 29 -5.34 25.61 15.61
N ILE A 30 -5.18 24.53 16.38
CA ILE A 30 -4.37 23.38 16.00
C ILE A 30 -4.90 22.74 14.71
N LEU A 31 -6.21 22.49 14.63
CA LEU A 31 -6.82 21.90 13.42
C LEU A 31 -6.66 22.81 12.21
N SER A 32 -6.88 24.12 12.34
CA SER A 32 -6.69 25.07 11.24
C SER A 32 -5.24 25.10 10.76
N PHE A 33 -4.29 25.01 11.69
CA PHE A 33 -2.86 24.95 11.36
C PHE A 33 -2.53 23.66 10.59
N LEU A 34 -2.92 22.50 11.10
CA LEU A 34 -2.72 21.21 10.43
C LEU A 34 -3.35 21.18 9.04
N ARG A 35 -4.58 21.70 8.89
CA ARG A 35 -5.25 21.79 7.59
C ARG A 35 -4.50 22.67 6.59
N THR A 36 -3.87 23.74 7.06
CA THR A 36 -3.08 24.63 6.20
C THR A 36 -1.82 23.92 5.71
N LEU A 37 -1.15 23.17 6.60
CA LEU A 37 0.00 22.33 6.25
C LEU A 37 -0.38 21.24 5.24
N ASP A 38 -1.48 20.51 5.47
CA ASP A 38 -1.93 19.45 4.57
C ASP A 38 -2.36 19.98 3.20
N SER A 39 -2.94 21.18 3.15
CA SER A 39 -3.38 21.81 1.90
C SER A 39 -2.21 22.08 0.96
N ALA A 40 -1.00 22.29 1.47
CA ALA A 40 0.20 22.53 0.66
C ALA A 40 0.46 21.40 -0.36
N HIS A 41 0.15 20.15 -0.01
CA HIS A 41 0.34 19.00 -0.90
C HIS A 41 -0.70 18.92 -2.03
N ILE A 42 -1.85 19.57 -1.87
CA ILE A 42 -2.95 19.54 -2.86
C ILE A 42 -2.74 20.58 -3.96
N PHE A 43 -2.05 21.69 -3.67
CA PHE A 43 -1.88 22.79 -4.62
C PHE A 43 -0.99 22.46 -5.83
N SER A 44 -0.13 21.46 -5.72
CA SER A 44 0.82 21.07 -6.78
C SER A 44 0.80 19.57 -7.02
N PRO A 45 -0.30 19.01 -7.57
CA PRO A 45 -0.37 17.58 -7.85
C PRO A 45 0.62 17.23 -8.96
N VAL A 46 1.54 16.30 -8.67
CA VAL A 46 2.50 15.80 -9.66
C VAL A 46 1.88 14.63 -10.40
N SER A 47 1.53 14.84 -11.67
CA SER A 47 1.14 13.76 -12.58
C SER A 47 2.39 13.19 -13.26
N ARG A 48 2.48 11.85 -13.36
CA ARG A 48 3.57 11.15 -14.05
C ARG A 48 2.98 10.22 -15.11
N SER A 49 3.42 10.38 -16.34
CA SER A 49 3.19 9.43 -17.43
C SER A 49 4.37 8.45 -17.52
N VAL A 50 4.09 7.18 -17.77
CA VAL A 50 5.12 6.14 -17.97
C VAL A 50 5.11 5.74 -19.45
N TYR A 51 6.30 5.53 -20.01
CA TYR A 51 6.50 5.13 -21.41
C TYR A 51 7.35 3.85 -21.46
N PRO A 52 6.75 2.66 -21.25
CA PRO A 52 7.46 1.38 -21.24
C PRO A 52 8.21 1.09 -22.55
N GLU A 53 7.75 1.65 -23.67
CA GLU A 53 8.39 1.53 -24.98
C GLU A 53 9.80 2.14 -25.04
N ASN A 54 10.15 3.01 -24.09
CA ASN A 54 11.48 3.62 -24.00
C ASN A 54 12.42 2.87 -23.05
N LEU A 55 11.98 1.72 -22.50
CA LEU A 55 12.84 0.89 -21.67
C LEU A 55 13.96 0.27 -22.52
N PRO A 56 15.15 0.07 -21.92
CA PRO A 56 16.22 -0.65 -22.59
C PRO A 56 15.80 -2.12 -22.81
N PRO A 57 16.50 -2.85 -23.70
CA PRO A 57 16.24 -4.28 -23.89
C PRO A 57 16.37 -5.05 -22.57
N ASP A 58 15.69 -6.19 -22.51
CA ASP A 58 15.60 -7.06 -21.34
C ASP A 58 16.96 -7.36 -20.70
N ASP A 59 18.00 -7.52 -21.51
CA ASP A 59 19.38 -7.80 -21.12
C ASP A 59 20.02 -6.70 -20.24
N GLU A 60 19.58 -5.45 -20.39
CA GLU A 60 20.09 -4.28 -19.66
C GLU A 60 19.25 -3.91 -18.44
N LEU A 61 18.09 -4.55 -18.26
CA LEU A 61 17.23 -4.32 -17.11
C LEU A 61 17.93 -4.73 -15.79
N PRO A 62 17.72 -4.01 -14.68
CA PRO A 62 18.33 -4.35 -13.39
C PRO A 62 17.67 -5.60 -12.75
N PRO A 63 18.37 -6.36 -11.89
CA PRO A 63 17.71 -7.37 -11.06
C PRO A 63 16.75 -6.71 -10.06
N ILE A 64 15.62 -7.36 -9.79
CA ILE A 64 14.55 -6.91 -8.87
C ILE A 64 14.26 -8.01 -7.86
N ASP A 65 14.17 -7.61 -6.59
CA ASP A 65 13.75 -8.47 -5.50
C ASP A 65 12.34 -8.08 -5.02
N VAL A 66 11.41 -9.02 -4.99
CA VAL A 66 10.05 -8.84 -4.49
C VAL A 66 9.93 -9.53 -3.14
N PHE A 67 9.58 -8.77 -2.10
CA PHE A 67 9.36 -9.28 -0.75
C PHE A 67 7.87 -9.39 -0.47
N VAL A 68 7.42 -10.59 -0.09
CA VAL A 68 6.06 -10.87 0.35
C VAL A 68 6.12 -11.33 1.80
N CYS A 69 5.51 -10.58 2.71
CA CYS A 69 5.48 -10.91 4.14
C CYS A 69 4.04 -11.22 4.57
N THR A 70 3.86 -12.24 5.40
CA THR A 70 2.57 -12.55 6.04
C THR A 70 2.75 -12.74 7.54
N ALA A 71 1.76 -12.29 8.33
CA ALA A 71 1.82 -12.30 9.78
C ALA A 71 0.88 -13.32 10.44
N ASP A 72 -0.28 -13.62 9.84
CA ASP A 72 -1.28 -14.50 10.45
C ASP A 72 -2.20 -15.12 9.37
N PRO A 73 -2.22 -16.46 9.20
CA PRO A 73 -3.05 -17.12 8.19
C PRO A 73 -4.56 -16.94 8.40
N ILE A 74 -5.01 -16.50 9.58
CA ILE A 74 -6.43 -16.23 9.86
C ILE A 74 -6.84 -14.86 9.31
N LYS A 75 -6.01 -13.84 9.54
CA LYS A 75 -6.27 -12.47 9.05
C LYS A 75 -5.88 -12.31 7.58
N GLU A 76 -4.86 -13.04 7.15
CA GLU A 76 -4.31 -13.04 5.79
C GLU A 76 -4.44 -14.48 5.26
N PRO A 77 -5.57 -14.84 4.64
CA PRO A 77 -5.81 -16.20 4.17
C PRO A 77 -4.67 -16.69 3.27
N ALA A 78 -4.11 -17.86 3.58
CA ALA A 78 -2.94 -18.38 2.90
C ALA A 78 -3.12 -18.51 1.38
N LEU A 79 -4.33 -18.80 0.89
CA LEU A 79 -4.64 -18.82 -0.55
C LEU A 79 -4.40 -17.45 -1.20
N GLY A 80 -4.90 -16.37 -0.59
CA GLY A 80 -4.72 -15.01 -1.10
C GLY A 80 -3.25 -14.60 -1.12
N VAL A 81 -2.51 -14.94 -0.07
CA VAL A 81 -1.06 -14.71 0.00
C VAL A 81 -0.33 -15.48 -1.10
N MET A 82 -0.68 -16.74 -1.32
CA MET A 82 -0.07 -17.55 -2.38
C MET A 82 -0.42 -17.05 -3.79
N ASN A 83 -1.60 -16.50 -4.01
CA ASN A 83 -1.93 -15.83 -5.27
C ASN A 83 -1.02 -14.62 -5.51
N THR A 84 -0.71 -13.84 -4.47
CA THR A 84 0.26 -12.73 -4.57
C THR A 84 1.66 -13.25 -4.91
N VAL A 85 2.13 -14.31 -4.25
CA VAL A 85 3.44 -14.93 -4.55
C VAL A 85 3.50 -15.42 -6.00
N LEU A 86 2.51 -16.19 -6.45
CA LEU A 86 2.43 -16.69 -7.82
C LEU A 86 2.34 -15.57 -8.85
N SER A 87 1.58 -14.51 -8.56
CA SER A 87 1.46 -13.34 -9.42
C SER A 87 2.78 -12.59 -9.54
N ALA A 88 3.53 -12.46 -8.44
CA ALA A 88 4.86 -11.85 -8.43
C ALA A 88 5.86 -12.66 -9.28
N MET A 89 5.82 -13.99 -9.19
CA MET A 89 6.70 -14.87 -9.99
C MET A 89 6.39 -14.85 -11.49
N ALA A 90 5.17 -14.48 -11.87
CA ALA A 90 4.71 -14.45 -13.26
C ALA A 90 4.60 -13.02 -13.85
N ILE A 91 5.23 -12.03 -13.22
CA ILE A 91 5.40 -10.68 -13.80
C ILE A 91 6.13 -10.78 -15.16
N ASP A 92 5.76 -9.87 -16.06
CA ASP A 92 6.42 -9.68 -17.36
C ASP A 92 7.79 -9.02 -17.17
N TYR A 93 8.78 -9.84 -16.81
CA TYR A 93 10.17 -9.45 -16.60
C TYR A 93 11.09 -10.66 -16.84
N PRO A 94 12.38 -10.44 -17.18
CA PRO A 94 13.32 -11.54 -17.37
C PRO A 94 13.44 -12.42 -16.11
N PRO A 95 13.23 -13.75 -16.21
CA PRO A 95 13.11 -14.65 -15.06
C PRO A 95 14.37 -14.76 -14.22
N GLU A 96 15.53 -14.62 -14.84
CA GLU A 96 16.84 -14.62 -14.17
C GLU A 96 17.10 -13.33 -13.36
N LYS A 97 16.25 -12.31 -13.53
CA LYS A 97 16.36 -11.01 -12.87
C LYS A 97 15.29 -10.77 -11.82
N VAL A 98 14.30 -11.64 -11.67
CA VAL A 98 13.29 -11.53 -10.61
C VAL A 98 13.53 -12.58 -9.54
N THR A 99 13.75 -12.12 -8.31
CA THR A 99 13.76 -12.99 -7.13
C THR A 99 12.57 -12.67 -6.24
N VAL A 100 11.81 -13.68 -5.84
CA VAL A 100 10.68 -13.51 -4.91
C VAL A 100 11.04 -14.14 -3.57
N TYR A 101 11.06 -13.32 -2.51
CA TYR A 101 11.29 -13.72 -1.13
C TYR A 101 9.97 -13.74 -0.38
N PHE A 102 9.72 -14.83 0.33
CA PHE A 102 8.52 -15.00 1.15
C PHE A 102 8.90 -15.15 2.63
N SER A 103 8.38 -14.25 3.48
CA SER A 103 8.55 -14.28 4.94
C SER A 103 7.22 -14.61 5.62
N ASP A 104 7.21 -15.66 6.43
CA ASP A 104 6.07 -16.02 7.29
C ASP A 104 6.41 -15.70 8.74
N ASP A 105 5.97 -14.55 9.21
CA ASP A 105 6.16 -14.09 10.58
C ASP A 105 5.22 -14.84 11.56
N GLY A 106 4.12 -15.42 11.03
CA GLY A 106 3.18 -16.23 11.79
C GLY A 106 3.66 -17.66 12.04
N GLY A 107 4.68 -18.11 11.30
CA GLY A 107 5.29 -19.44 11.43
C GLY A 107 4.28 -20.59 11.36
N SER A 108 3.23 -20.45 10.55
CA SER A 108 2.08 -21.34 10.60
C SER A 108 2.25 -22.55 9.68
N VAL A 109 1.83 -23.73 10.16
CA VAL A 109 1.86 -24.96 9.34
C VAL A 109 0.96 -24.81 8.11
N THR A 110 -0.15 -24.09 8.23
CA THR A 110 -1.06 -23.80 7.13
C THR A 110 -0.36 -23.01 6.01
N THR A 111 0.39 -21.97 6.36
CA THR A 111 1.17 -21.18 5.41
C THR A 111 2.23 -22.04 4.72
N LEU A 112 2.95 -22.87 5.48
CA LEU A 112 3.94 -23.79 4.92
C LEU A 112 3.32 -24.78 3.91
N CYS A 113 2.17 -25.36 4.24
CA CYS A 113 1.43 -26.24 3.33
C CYS A 113 0.96 -25.48 2.08
N ALA A 114 0.45 -24.26 2.24
CA ALA A 114 0.01 -23.43 1.12
C ALA A 114 1.17 -23.09 0.17
N VAL A 115 2.35 -22.73 0.70
CA VAL A 115 3.56 -22.50 -0.11
C VAL A 115 3.94 -23.73 -0.91
N ARG A 116 3.86 -24.92 -0.30
CA ARG A 116 4.17 -26.18 -0.99
C ARG A 116 3.22 -26.46 -2.15
N GLU A 117 1.92 -26.25 -1.96
CA GLU A 117 0.95 -26.46 -3.04
C GLU A 117 1.03 -25.35 -4.10
N ALA A 118 1.28 -24.11 -3.69
CA ALA A 118 1.52 -23.00 -4.61
C ALA A 118 2.77 -23.26 -5.47
N TRP A 119 3.85 -23.78 -4.89
CA TRP A 119 5.04 -24.18 -5.65
C TRP A 119 4.71 -25.19 -6.75
N ARG A 120 3.95 -26.24 -6.44
CA ARG A 120 3.53 -27.26 -7.42
C ARG A 120 2.66 -26.65 -8.51
N PHE A 121 1.71 -25.80 -8.14
CA PHE A 121 0.85 -25.13 -9.11
C PHE A 121 1.62 -24.13 -9.99
N GLY A 122 2.57 -23.40 -9.40
CA GLY A 122 3.41 -22.42 -10.08
C GLY A 122 4.24 -23.01 -11.21
N GLN A 123 4.66 -24.28 -11.11
CA GLN A 123 5.35 -25.00 -12.19
C GLN A 123 4.52 -25.09 -13.47
N VAL A 124 3.18 -25.03 -13.37
CA VAL A 124 2.27 -25.06 -14.53
C VAL A 124 1.76 -23.66 -14.86
N TRP A 125 1.39 -22.88 -13.84
CA TRP A 125 0.79 -21.56 -14.00
C TRP A 125 1.77 -20.52 -14.57
N ILE A 126 3.01 -20.47 -14.08
CA ILE A 126 3.98 -19.44 -14.49
C ILE A 126 4.35 -19.57 -15.98
N PRO A 127 4.71 -20.78 -16.51
CA PRO A 127 4.94 -20.94 -17.95
C PRO A 127 3.70 -20.61 -18.78
N PHE A 128 2.51 -21.02 -18.32
CA PHE A 128 1.25 -20.70 -18.99
C PHE A 128 1.01 -19.19 -19.10
N CYS A 129 1.19 -18.44 -18.01
CA CYS A 129 1.01 -16.99 -18.03
C CYS A 129 1.93 -16.31 -19.04
N ARG A 130 3.19 -16.76 -19.13
CA ARG A 130 4.21 -16.19 -20.03
C ARG A 130 3.95 -16.55 -21.49
N GLU A 131 3.61 -17.81 -21.78
CA GLU A 131 3.36 -18.27 -23.15
C GLU A 131 2.13 -17.59 -23.77
N PHE A 132 1.06 -17.43 -22.98
CA PHE A 132 -0.20 -16.87 -23.46
C PHE A 132 -0.37 -15.36 -23.20
N GLY A 133 0.63 -14.69 -22.62
CA GLY A 133 0.59 -13.25 -22.33
C GLY A 133 -0.60 -12.86 -21.45
N VAL A 134 -0.86 -13.64 -20.40
CA VAL A 134 -2.07 -13.49 -19.57
C VAL A 134 -2.01 -12.17 -18.79
N LYS A 135 -2.92 -11.23 -19.11
CA LYS A 135 -2.96 -9.90 -18.46
C LYS A 135 -3.34 -9.94 -16.98
N ARG A 136 -4.15 -10.92 -16.55
CA ARG A 136 -4.53 -11.13 -15.14
C ARG A 136 -3.83 -12.37 -14.62
N ILE A 137 -2.72 -12.14 -13.93
CA ILE A 137 -1.79 -13.19 -13.49
C ILE A 137 -2.30 -13.87 -12.20
N CYS A 138 -3.25 -13.27 -11.49
CA CYS A 138 -3.87 -13.86 -10.31
C CYS A 138 -4.75 -15.07 -10.71
N PRO A 139 -4.53 -16.26 -10.13
CA PRO A 139 -5.31 -17.46 -10.47
C PRO A 139 -6.79 -17.43 -10.04
N GLU A 140 -7.13 -16.73 -8.96
CA GLU A 140 -8.46 -16.80 -8.33
C GLU A 140 -9.50 -15.82 -8.92
N THR A 141 -9.13 -14.98 -9.89
CA THR A 141 -10.03 -13.91 -10.42
C THR A 141 -11.14 -14.35 -11.36
#